data_AF-A0A7X3TTX1-F1
#
_entry.id   AF-A0A7X3TTX1-F1
#
_cell.length_a   1.000
_cell.length_b   1.000
_cell.length_c   1.000
_cell.angle_alpha   90.00
_cell.angle_beta   90.00
_cell.angle_gamma   90.00
#
_symmetry.space_group_name_H-M   'P 1'
#
loop_
_entity.id
_entity.type
_entity.pdbx_description
1 polymer ?
#
loop_
_entity_poly.entity_id
_entity_poly.type
_entity_poly.pdbx_seq_one_letter_code
_entity_poly.pdbx_strand_id
1 'polypeptide(L)'
;MDASWKKSAGISGCASKRSWRNWITWTRRRPACKRRYMTKSIEVDVYGQKLALRPIEDESYAHELARYVEGQMQTIAQGTTRSTPIKIAILAAMNIADQLFRQESRRQAGEAEVERRAEGLLECIDSHLELDRS
;
A
#
# COMPACT_ATOMS: atom_id res chain seq x y z
N MET A 1 -26.26 13.35 -75.34
CA MET A 1 -24.83 13.71 -75.17
C MET A 1 -24.83 15.11 -74.60
N ASP A 2 -24.60 15.25 -73.29
CA ASP A 2 -24.60 16.55 -72.62
C ASP A 2 -23.26 16.84 -71.93
N ALA A 3 -22.90 18.10 -72.04
CA ALA A 3 -21.61 18.68 -71.69
C ALA A 3 -21.46 18.94 -70.18
N SER A 4 -20.20 19.13 -69.76
CA SER A 4 -19.67 20.27 -68.98
C SER A 4 -20.59 20.88 -67.90
N TRP A 5 -20.18 21.08 -66.65
CA TRP A 5 -19.25 22.15 -66.24
C TRP A 5 -18.84 21.99 -64.76
N LYS A 6 -17.62 22.44 -64.45
CA LYS A 6 -16.96 22.59 -63.13
C LYS A 6 -17.82 23.26 -62.04
N LYS A 7 -17.55 22.95 -60.76
CA LYS A 7 -16.86 23.86 -59.80
C LYS A 7 -16.57 23.23 -58.43
N SER A 8 -15.48 23.71 -57.85
CA SER A 8 -14.78 23.28 -56.64
C SER A 8 -15.47 23.66 -55.33
N ALA A 9 -15.25 22.86 -54.28
CA ALA A 9 -15.04 23.32 -52.91
C ALA A 9 -14.32 22.22 -52.13
N GLY A 10 -13.14 22.53 -51.59
CA GLY A 10 -12.44 21.64 -50.68
C GLY A 10 -13.10 21.62 -49.30
N ILE A 11 -13.10 20.47 -48.64
CA ILE A 11 -12.89 20.34 -47.20
C ILE A 11 -12.17 19.01 -47.00
N SER A 12 -10.91 19.10 -46.56
CA SER A 12 -10.17 18.03 -45.91
C SER A 12 -10.85 17.69 -44.57
N GLY A 13 -11.10 16.41 -44.31
CA GLY A 13 -11.66 16.01 -43.02
C GLY A 13 -11.78 14.51 -42.88
N CYS A 14 -10.67 13.87 -42.51
CA CYS A 14 -10.60 12.45 -42.21
C CYS A 14 -11.60 12.07 -41.10
N ALA A 15 -12.53 11.19 -41.44
CA ALA A 15 -13.36 10.48 -40.48
C ALA A 15 -12.57 9.29 -39.91
N SER A 16 -12.27 9.30 -38.61
CA SER A 16 -11.89 8.08 -37.89
C SER A 16 -12.40 8.11 -36.45
N LYS A 17 -13.58 7.51 -36.31
CA LYS A 17 -14.13 6.73 -35.20
C LYS A 17 -13.52 6.99 -33.80
N ARG A 18 -14.36 7.63 -32.96
CA ARG A 18 -14.31 7.61 -31.49
C ARG A 18 -14.15 6.17 -30.99
N SER A 19 -13.08 5.90 -30.24
CA SER A 19 -13.03 4.78 -29.31
C SER A 19 -11.87 4.96 -28.32
N TRP A 20 -12.22 5.25 -27.07
CA TRP A 20 -11.49 4.86 -25.86
C TRP A 20 -9.97 5.12 -25.86
N ARG A 21 -9.56 6.38 -26.03
CA ARG A 21 -8.18 6.85 -25.78
C ARG A 21 -8.22 8.29 -25.24
N ASN A 22 -8.68 8.48 -24.00
CA ASN A 22 -8.47 9.78 -23.32
C ASN A 22 -8.52 9.67 -21.78
N TRP A 23 -7.57 8.93 -21.21
CA TRP A 23 -7.29 8.96 -19.76
C TRP A 23 -5.80 9.07 -19.43
N ILE A 24 -4.92 9.22 -20.43
CA ILE A 24 -3.46 9.22 -20.22
C ILE A 24 -2.77 10.23 -21.16
N THR A 25 -2.83 11.53 -20.86
CA THR A 25 -1.82 12.53 -21.30
C THR A 25 -1.82 13.77 -20.38
N TRP A 26 -1.43 13.59 -19.12
CA TRP A 26 -0.90 14.71 -18.31
C TRP A 26 0.62 14.78 -18.45
N THR A 27 1.12 15.09 -19.64
CA THR A 27 2.52 15.46 -19.84
C THR A 27 2.69 16.95 -19.60
N ARG A 28 2.96 17.31 -18.34
CA ARG A 28 3.56 18.61 -18.02
C ARG A 28 4.81 18.40 -17.16
N ARG A 29 5.96 18.65 -17.79
CA ARG A 29 7.28 18.81 -17.19
C ARG A 29 7.21 19.53 -15.83
N ARG A 30 7.79 18.91 -14.79
CA ARG A 30 8.29 19.62 -13.60
C ARG A 30 9.71 19.13 -13.28
N PRO A 31 10.76 19.88 -13.66
CA PRO A 31 12.10 19.69 -13.09
C PRO A 31 12.22 20.55 -11.84
N ALA A 32 12.14 19.95 -10.66
CA ALA A 32 12.68 20.48 -9.41
C ALA A 32 12.61 19.41 -8.31
N CYS A 33 13.43 18.36 -8.42
CA CYS A 33 13.67 17.50 -7.26
C CYS A 33 14.68 18.19 -6.33
N LYS A 34 14.20 19.10 -5.46
CA LYS A 34 14.92 19.54 -4.27
C LYS A 34 14.13 19.10 -3.04
N ARG A 35 14.59 18.00 -2.43
CA ARG A 35 14.97 17.90 -1.02
C ARG A 35 15.84 16.64 -0.90
N ARG A 36 17.15 16.84 -1.06
CA ARG A 36 18.17 15.93 -0.54
C ARG A 36 18.09 16.02 0.97
N TYR A 37 17.24 15.21 1.58
CA TYR A 37 17.56 14.69 2.89
C TYR A 37 18.70 13.71 2.63
N MET A 38 19.86 13.92 3.26
CA MET A 38 20.95 12.95 3.21
C MET A 38 20.54 11.76 4.09
N THR A 39 19.53 11.02 3.65
CA THR A 39 19.22 9.70 4.19
C THR A 39 20.32 8.80 3.64
N LYS A 40 21.17 8.25 4.52
CA LYS A 40 22.09 7.18 4.13
C LYS A 40 21.24 6.11 3.46
N SER A 41 21.41 5.90 2.17
CA SER A 41 20.78 4.78 1.47
C SER A 41 21.54 3.53 1.88
N ILE A 42 20.85 2.55 2.41
CA ILE A 42 21.43 1.26 2.79
C ILE A 42 21.00 0.26 1.73
N GLU A 43 21.99 -0.42 1.17
CA GLU A 43 21.77 -1.49 0.22
C GLU A 43 21.52 -2.77 1.00
N VAL A 44 20.36 -3.39 0.78
CA VAL A 44 20.03 -4.70 1.34
C VAL A 44 19.76 -5.67 0.19
N ASP A 45 20.07 -6.94 0.41
CA ASP A 45 19.75 -8.02 -0.53
C ASP A 45 18.51 -8.77 -0.02
N VAL A 46 17.45 -8.81 -0.83
CA VAL A 46 16.23 -9.58 -0.56
C VAL A 46 15.92 -10.40 -1.80
N TYR A 47 15.91 -11.72 -1.64
CA TYR A 47 15.57 -12.71 -2.66
C TYR A 47 16.44 -12.59 -3.94
N GLY A 48 17.72 -12.29 -3.76
CA GLY A 48 18.69 -12.09 -4.84
C GLY A 48 18.52 -10.76 -5.58
N GLN A 49 17.73 -9.83 -5.04
CA GLN A 49 17.55 -8.48 -5.55
C GLN A 49 18.15 -7.46 -4.58
N LYS A 50 19.12 -6.70 -5.08
CA LYS A 50 19.70 -5.57 -4.34
C LYS A 50 18.73 -4.40 -4.36
N LEU A 51 18.26 -4.00 -3.19
CA LEU A 51 17.33 -2.91 -2.97
C LEU A 51 18.01 -1.82 -2.13
N ALA A 52 17.97 -0.57 -2.62
CA ALA A 52 18.43 0.58 -1.85
C ALA A 52 17.28 1.11 -0.99
N LEU A 53 17.32 0.81 0.32
CA LEU A 53 16.37 1.33 1.29
C LEU A 53 16.86 2.66 1.85
N ARG A 54 15.91 3.55 2.16
CA ARG A 54 16.18 4.73 3.00
C ARG A 54 15.71 4.38 4.41
N PRO A 55 16.60 3.96 5.31
CA PRO A 55 16.23 3.65 6.68
C PRO A 55 15.77 4.92 7.37
N ILE A 56 14.74 4.77 8.19
CA ILE A 56 14.19 5.85 9.00
C ILE A 56 14.99 5.99 10.32
N GLU A 57 15.58 4.89 10.79
CA GLU A 57 16.23 4.81 12.10
C GLU A 57 17.69 4.29 12.01
N ASP A 58 17.91 2.98 11.84
CA ASP A 58 19.26 2.38 11.91
C ASP A 58 19.57 1.33 10.83
N GLU A 59 20.86 1.10 10.57
CA GLU A 59 21.36 0.09 9.62
C GLU A 59 21.08 -1.34 10.07
N SER A 60 21.25 -1.63 11.35
CA SER A 60 20.94 -2.94 11.95
C SER A 60 19.47 -3.29 11.76
N TYR A 61 18.58 -2.34 12.02
CA TYR A 61 17.14 -2.51 11.87
C TYR A 61 16.74 -2.78 10.41
N ALA A 62 17.36 -2.09 9.45
CA ALA A 62 17.12 -2.36 8.03
C ALA A 62 17.51 -3.78 7.61
N HIS A 63 18.62 -4.31 8.14
CA HIS A 63 19.05 -5.70 7.90
C HIS A 63 18.11 -6.72 8.56
N GLU A 64 17.60 -6.42 9.75
CA GLU A 64 16.62 -7.27 10.43
C GLU A 64 15.31 -7.34 9.65
N LEU A 65 14.80 -6.20 9.18
CA LEU A 65 13.63 -6.14 8.29
C LEU A 65 13.83 -6.95 7.02
N ALA A 66 15.00 -6.83 6.38
CA ALA A 66 15.32 -7.61 5.18
C ALA A 66 15.29 -9.11 5.46
N ARG A 67 15.88 -9.57 6.58
CA ARG A 67 15.84 -10.97 7.01
C ARG A 67 14.41 -11.46 7.29
N TYR A 68 13.59 -10.62 7.92
CA TYR A 68 12.20 -10.96 8.20
C TYR A 68 11.39 -11.18 6.92
N VAL A 69 11.52 -10.25 5.96
CA VAL A 69 10.85 -10.36 4.66
C VAL A 69 11.37 -11.57 3.87
N GLU A 70 12.68 -11.84 3.90
CA GLU A 70 13.29 -13.01 3.27
C GLU A 70 12.68 -14.32 3.81
N GLY A 71 12.57 -14.46 5.14
CA GLY A 71 11.98 -15.64 5.77
C GLY A 71 10.51 -15.86 5.37
N GLN A 72 9.73 -14.78 5.27
CA GLN A 72 8.35 -14.84 4.79
C GLN A 72 8.27 -15.27 3.32
N MET A 73 9.14 -14.74 2.47
CA MET A 73 9.22 -15.14 1.06
C MET A 73 9.64 -16.60 0.90
N GLN A 74 10.61 -17.07 1.68
CA GLN A 74 11.09 -18.45 1.66
C GLN A 74 9.99 -19.45 2.09
N THR A 75 9.21 -19.10 3.10
CA THR A 75 8.07 -19.91 3.58
C THR A 75 7.03 -20.10 2.47
N ILE A 76 6.70 -19.02 1.75
CA ILE A 76 5.74 -19.04 0.65
C ILE A 76 6.29 -19.78 -0.57
N ALA A 77 7.59 -19.63 -0.84
CA ALA A 77 8.28 -20.32 -1.92
C ALA A 77 8.25 -21.86 -1.73
N GLN A 78 8.43 -22.35 -0.50
CA GLN A 78 8.35 -23.78 -0.20
C GLN A 78 6.95 -24.37 -0.45
N GLY A 79 5.90 -23.58 -0.19
CA GLY A 79 4.51 -24.02 -0.39
C GLY A 79 4.01 -23.94 -1.83
N THR A 80 4.73 -23.29 -2.75
CA THR A 80 4.23 -23.02 -4.11
C THR A 80 5.23 -23.42 -5.20
N THR A 81 4.92 -24.48 -5.95
CA THR A 81 5.84 -25.11 -6.92
C THR A 81 6.12 -24.30 -8.20
N ARG A 82 5.32 -23.27 -8.56
CA ARG A 82 5.50 -22.49 -9.82
C ARG A 82 5.11 -21.00 -9.72
N SER A 83 5.53 -20.30 -8.67
CA SER A 83 5.31 -18.85 -8.53
C SER A 83 6.53 -18.02 -8.98
N THR A 84 6.27 -16.85 -9.57
CA THR A 84 7.34 -15.89 -9.89
C THR A 84 7.80 -15.16 -8.62
N PRO A 85 9.06 -14.70 -8.54
CA PRO A 85 9.58 -13.97 -7.38
C PRO A 85 8.71 -12.76 -6.95
N ILE A 86 8.18 -12.03 -7.93
CA ILE A 86 7.27 -10.89 -7.70
C ILE A 86 5.97 -11.34 -7.02
N LYS A 87 5.39 -12.47 -7.43
CA LYS A 87 4.17 -12.99 -6.80
C LYS A 87 4.44 -13.42 -5.36
N ILE A 88 5.58 -14.04 -5.10
CA ILE A 88 6.01 -14.41 -3.74
C ILE A 88 6.16 -13.16 -2.87
N ALA A 89 6.78 -12.09 -3.38
CA ALA A 89 6.93 -10.83 -2.66
C ALA A 89 5.58 -10.18 -2.31
N ILE A 90 4.62 -10.17 -3.25
CA ILE A 90 3.27 -9.64 -3.00
C ILE A 90 2.54 -10.47 -1.93
N LEU A 91 2.64 -11.80 -2.00
CA LEU A 91 2.03 -12.69 -1.01
C LEU A 91 2.66 -12.49 0.38
N ALA A 92 3.99 -12.33 0.45
CA ALA A 92 4.69 -12.02 1.69
C ALA A 92 4.23 -10.69 2.28
N ALA A 93 4.14 -9.65 1.45
CA ALA A 93 3.65 -8.33 1.88
C ALA A 93 2.20 -8.40 2.40
N MET A 94 1.32 -9.16 1.72
CA MET A 94 -0.06 -9.34 2.16
C MET A 94 -0.15 -10.08 3.50
N ASN A 95 0.66 -11.12 3.70
CA ASN A 95 0.72 -11.85 4.97
C ASN A 95 1.20 -10.95 6.13
N ILE A 96 2.26 -10.18 5.90
CA ILE A 96 2.77 -9.21 6.89
C ILE A 96 1.69 -8.17 7.22
N ALA A 97 0.98 -7.65 6.21
CA ALA A 97 -0.12 -6.73 6.43
C ALA A 97 -1.25 -7.37 7.26
N ASP A 98 -1.66 -8.60 6.95
CA ASP A 98 -2.69 -9.31 7.74
C ASP A 98 -2.26 -9.50 9.20
N GLN A 99 -1.00 -9.84 9.47
CA GLN A 99 -0.49 -9.95 10.84
C GLN A 99 -0.60 -8.63 11.61
N LEU A 100 -0.22 -7.52 11.00
CA LEU A 100 -0.33 -6.18 11.59
C LEU A 100 -1.80 -5.82 11.87
N PHE A 101 -2.69 -6.08 10.92
CA PHE A 101 -4.11 -5.79 11.08
C PHE A 101 -4.75 -6.65 12.17
N ARG A 102 -4.41 -7.94 12.26
CA ARG A 102 -4.88 -8.82 13.34
C ARG A 102 -4.38 -8.36 14.71
N GLN A 103 -3.12 -7.92 14.80
CA GLN A 103 -2.58 -7.37 16.04
C GLN A 103 -3.32 -6.12 16.47
N GLU A 104 -3.58 -5.21 15.52
CA GLU A 104 -4.32 -3.98 15.77
C GLU A 104 -5.77 -4.25 16.19
N SER A 105 -6.49 -5.15 15.51
CA SER A 105 -7.85 -5.54 15.90
C SER A 105 -7.88 -6.19 17.29
N ARG A 106 -6.87 -7.01 17.63
CA ARG A 106 -6.75 -7.60 18.98
C ARG A 106 -6.49 -6.54 20.04
N ARG A 107 -5.65 -5.55 19.74
CA ARG A 107 -5.38 -4.41 20.63
C ARG A 107 -6.66 -3.63 20.90
N GLN A 108 -7.40 -3.27 19.85
CA GLN A 108 -8.69 -2.57 19.98
C GLN A 108 -9.73 -3.38 20.75
N ALA A 109 -9.84 -4.69 20.50
CA ALA A 109 -10.73 -5.57 21.25
C ALA A 109 -10.34 -5.67 22.73
N GLY A 110 -9.05 -5.72 23.03
CA GLY A 110 -8.53 -5.71 24.40
C GLY A 110 -8.80 -4.39 25.12
N GLU A 111 -8.63 -3.25 24.44
CA GLU A 111 -8.95 -1.92 24.98
C GLU A 111 -10.43 -1.79 25.30
N ALA A 112 -11.31 -2.23 24.41
CA ALA A 112 -12.76 -2.24 24.66
C ALA A 112 -13.17 -3.17 25.81
N GLU A 113 -12.47 -4.30 26.00
CA GLU A 113 -12.68 -5.19 27.16
C GLU A 113 -12.27 -4.52 28.47
N VAL A 114 -11.10 -3.86 28.48
CA VAL A 114 -10.59 -3.14 29.66
C VAL A 114 -11.53 -1.99 30.03
N GLU A 115 -11.99 -1.23 29.04
CA GLU A 115 -12.94 -0.13 29.23
C GLU A 115 -14.26 -0.64 29.82
N ARG A 116 -14.85 -1.70 29.26
CA ARG A 116 -16.08 -2.30 29.79
C ARG A 116 -15.93 -2.79 31.22
N ARG A 117 -14.77 -3.38 31.57
CA ARG A 117 -14.50 -3.80 32.94
C ARG A 117 -14.35 -2.61 33.88
N ALA A 118 -13.69 -1.53 33.44
CA ALA A 118 -13.57 -0.32 34.21
C ALA A 118 -14.93 0.33 34.48
N GLU A 119 -15.81 0.40 33.47
CA GLU A 119 -17.18 0.89 33.61
C GLU A 119 -17.99 0.03 34.59
N GLY A 120 -17.94 -1.30 34.46
CA GLY A 120 -18.64 -2.21 35.38
C GLY A 120 -18.14 -2.08 36.82
N LEU A 121 -16.84 -1.85 37.02
CA LEU A 121 -16.29 -1.59 38.36
C LEU A 121 -16.77 -0.24 38.92
N LEU A 122 -16.86 0.80 38.09
CA LEU A 122 -17.40 2.09 38.50
C LEU A 122 -18.87 1.97 38.92
N GLU A 123 -19.68 1.24 38.15
CA GLU A 123 -21.09 0.99 38.47
C GLU A 123 -21.26 0.20 39.78
N CYS A 124 -20.42 -0.82 40.01
CA CYS A 124 -20.40 -1.55 41.28
C CYS A 124 -20.03 -0.67 42.48
N ILE A 125 -19.11 0.27 42.33
CA ILE A 125 -18.73 1.19 43.39
C ILE A 125 -19.85 2.20 43.65
N ASP A 126 -20.42 2.78 42.61
CA ASP A 126 -21.47 3.79 42.72
C ASP A 126 -22.72 3.22 43.41
N SER A 127 -23.16 2.03 42.99
CA SER A 127 -24.25 1.31 43.63
C SER A 127 -24.00 1.01 45.12
N HIS A 128 -22.77 0.68 45.52
CA HIS A 128 -22.45 0.46 46.93
C HIS A 128 -22.45 1.76 47.75
N LEU A 129 -22.01 2.87 47.16
CA LEU A 129 -22.01 4.19 47.80
C LEU A 129 -23.41 4.79 47.93
N GLU A 130 -24.33 4.48 47.01
CA GLU A 130 -25.74 4.88 47.14
C GLU A 130 -26.46 4.10 48.25
N LEU A 131 -26.10 2.83 48.45
CA LEU A 131 -26.66 1.99 49.52
C LEU A 131 -26.19 2.39 50.92
N ASP A 132 -24.96 2.86 51.07
CA ASP A 132 -24.40 3.28 52.38
C ASP A 132 -24.92 4.68 52.84
N ARG A 133 -25.61 5.40 51.95
CA ARG A 133 -26.22 6.71 52.22
C ARG A 133 -27.70 6.64 52.62
N SER A 134 -28.33 5.46 52.57
CA SER A 134 -29.71 5.20 53.04
C SER A 134 -29.71 4.48 54.38
#